data_AF-A0A6G2HCV3-F1
#
_entry.id   AF-A0A6G2HCV3-F1
#
_cell.length_a   1.000
_cell.length_b   1.000
_cell.length_c   1.000
_cell.angle_alpha   90.00
_cell.angle_beta   90.00
_cell.angle_gamma   90.00
#
_symmetry.space_group_name_H-M   'P 1'
#
loop_
_entity.id
_entity.type
_entity.pdbx_description
1 polymer ?
#
loop_
_entity_poly.entity_id
_entity_poly.type
_entity_poly.pdbx_seq_one_letter_code
_entity_poly.pdbx_strand_id
1 'polypeptide(L)'
;MLSTGAAVGLAATAGCLDTREGAVPGPVVTDGRIDDGWRLVEESDGVVFEEAFGPVTIRALEHTLLYEYVDLAEALAETFDASGSPVVFFASRIDLRPAIDRLPGGIGRDRLMEEVRPAAEAAFRDQLRESGLEDVDVEETGTETVTGGHTASTARFSARFPVTGETPLPDGSTEGFDDVITVEARLALWHDGMDVLLSGGAYPTEPVSDVISRALPDAVADESLVDDLLGDDAEALSTEPETFAEAVEALLVAVE
;
A
#
# COMPACT_ATOMS: atom_id res chain seq x y z
N MET A 1 -40.54 -50.61 -20.63
CA MET A 1 -39.45 -49.82 -20.03
C MET A 1 -39.74 -48.37 -20.36
N LEU A 2 -40.41 -47.60 -19.48
CA LEU A 2 -39.81 -46.69 -18.48
C LEU A 2 -38.80 -45.72 -19.15
N SER A 3 -39.24 -44.50 -19.51
CA SER A 3 -39.06 -43.23 -18.75
C SER A 3 -37.60 -42.72 -18.88
N THR A 4 -37.26 -41.47 -19.15
CA THR A 4 -37.87 -40.17 -18.78
C THR A 4 -37.18 -39.09 -19.63
N GLY A 5 -37.91 -38.11 -20.14
CA GLY A 5 -37.31 -36.88 -20.67
C GLY A 5 -36.93 -35.94 -19.54
N ALA A 6 -35.72 -35.38 -19.58
CA ALA A 6 -35.30 -34.30 -18.70
C ALA A 6 -35.38 -32.98 -19.49
N ALA A 7 -36.45 -32.22 -19.25
CA ALA A 7 -36.51 -30.82 -19.63
C ALA A 7 -35.68 -30.03 -18.61
N VAL A 8 -34.58 -29.42 -19.04
CA VAL A 8 -33.82 -28.46 -18.23
C VAL A 8 -34.62 -27.15 -18.25
N GLY A 9 -35.35 -26.89 -17.17
CA GLY A 9 -36.01 -25.61 -16.96
C GLY A 9 -34.98 -24.54 -16.62
N LEU A 10 -34.84 -23.53 -17.46
CA LEU A 10 -34.21 -22.26 -17.10
C LEU A 10 -35.16 -21.53 -16.15
N ALA A 11 -34.97 -21.72 -14.85
CA ALA A 11 -35.59 -20.86 -13.84
C ALA A 11 -34.80 -19.55 -13.79
N ALA A 12 -35.37 -18.49 -14.37
CA ALA A 12 -34.92 -17.12 -14.09
C ALA A 12 -35.33 -16.78 -12.65
N THR A 13 -34.39 -16.89 -11.72
CA THR A 13 -34.58 -16.46 -10.34
C THR A 13 -34.47 -14.94 -10.28
N ALA A 14 -35.43 -14.32 -9.57
CA ALA A 14 -35.39 -12.92 -9.17
C ALA A 14 -34.04 -12.59 -8.49
N GLY A 15 -33.55 -11.37 -8.66
CA GLY A 15 -32.24 -10.88 -8.20
C GLY A 15 -31.98 -11.08 -6.71
N CYS A 16 -31.51 -12.27 -6.36
CA CYS A 16 -30.82 -12.54 -5.12
C CYS A 16 -29.50 -11.77 -5.18
N LEU A 17 -29.26 -10.91 -4.19
CA LEU A 17 -27.93 -10.38 -3.91
C LEU A 17 -26.96 -11.57 -3.98
N ASP A 18 -26.00 -11.51 -4.91
CA ASP A 18 -25.04 -12.57 -5.15
C ASP A 18 -24.23 -12.77 -3.87
N THR A 19 -24.58 -13.79 -3.08
CA THR A 19 -23.86 -14.10 -1.85
C THR A 19 -22.65 -14.92 -2.25
N ARG A 20 -21.56 -14.26 -2.67
CA ARG A 20 -20.27 -14.93 -2.73
C ARG A 20 -19.96 -15.47 -1.33
N GLU A 21 -19.83 -16.78 -1.25
CA GLU A 21 -19.40 -17.49 -0.06
C GLU A 21 -17.91 -17.87 -0.22
N GLY A 22 -17.13 -17.79 0.85
CA GLY A 22 -15.71 -18.16 0.84
C GLY A 22 -14.76 -16.98 1.04
N ALA A 23 -13.46 -17.23 0.88
CA ALA A 23 -12.41 -16.22 1.00
C ALA A 23 -12.54 -15.15 -0.10
N VAL A 24 -12.06 -13.95 0.17
CA VAL A 24 -11.93 -12.91 -0.85
C VAL A 24 -10.77 -13.29 -1.76
N PRO A 25 -10.92 -13.27 -3.09
CA PRO A 25 -9.79 -13.56 -3.96
C PRO A 25 -8.75 -12.43 -3.84
N GLY A 26 -7.46 -12.78 -3.82
CA GLY A 26 -6.39 -11.79 -3.72
C GLY A 26 -6.34 -10.82 -4.90
N PRO A 27 -5.93 -9.56 -4.66
CA PRO A 27 -5.78 -8.56 -5.71
C PRO A 27 -4.68 -8.98 -6.69
N VAL A 28 -4.80 -8.56 -7.94
CA VAL A 28 -3.81 -8.82 -8.99
C VAL A 28 -3.13 -7.51 -9.37
N VAL A 29 -1.83 -7.40 -9.14
CA VAL A 29 -1.01 -6.31 -9.64
C VAL A 29 -0.61 -6.64 -11.07
N THR A 30 -1.07 -5.85 -12.03
CA THR A 30 -0.97 -6.12 -13.47
C THR A 30 0.26 -5.51 -14.13
N ASP A 31 0.92 -4.56 -13.47
CA ASP A 31 2.17 -3.98 -13.96
C ASP A 31 3.35 -4.86 -13.54
N GLY A 32 4.17 -5.26 -14.52
CA GLY A 32 5.27 -6.20 -14.32
C GLY A 32 6.40 -5.68 -13.43
N ARG A 33 6.45 -4.37 -13.13
CA ARG A 33 7.43 -3.83 -12.18
C ARG A 33 7.31 -4.46 -10.79
N ILE A 34 6.14 -4.99 -10.42
CA ILE A 34 5.98 -5.69 -9.13
C ILE A 34 6.86 -6.94 -9.02
N ASP A 35 7.28 -7.51 -10.16
CA ASP A 35 8.21 -8.65 -10.21
C ASP A 35 9.69 -8.22 -10.25
N ASP A 36 9.95 -6.92 -10.45
CA ASP A 36 11.28 -6.33 -10.64
C ASP A 36 11.60 -5.35 -9.48
N GLY A 37 12.33 -5.82 -8.48
CA GLY A 37 12.81 -4.99 -7.35
C GLY A 37 11.88 -4.92 -6.15
N TRP A 38 10.71 -5.57 -6.19
CA TRP A 38 9.79 -5.67 -5.05
C TRP A 38 9.76 -7.10 -4.48
N ARG A 39 9.55 -7.22 -3.17
CA ARG A 39 9.26 -8.51 -2.53
C ARG A 39 7.99 -8.44 -1.71
N LEU A 40 7.16 -9.48 -1.80
CA LEU A 40 5.99 -9.67 -0.93
C LEU A 40 6.49 -9.98 0.49
N VAL A 41 6.13 -9.15 1.45
CA VAL A 41 6.49 -9.32 2.87
C VAL A 41 5.32 -9.78 3.72
N GLU A 42 4.10 -9.42 3.32
CA GLU A 42 2.89 -9.82 4.04
C GLU A 42 1.72 -10.07 3.07
N GLU A 43 0.94 -11.09 3.38
CA GLU A 43 -0.37 -11.40 2.79
C GLU A 43 -1.35 -11.62 3.93
N SER A 44 -2.47 -10.90 3.93
CA SER A 44 -3.44 -10.92 5.02
C SER A 44 -4.88 -10.90 4.52
N ASP A 45 -5.77 -11.57 5.25
CA ASP A 45 -7.22 -11.51 5.05
C ASP A 45 -7.88 -10.91 6.30
N GLY A 46 -8.91 -10.08 6.11
CA GLY A 46 -9.45 -9.28 7.19
C GLY A 46 -10.94 -8.92 7.07
N VAL A 47 -11.43 -8.23 8.09
CA VAL A 47 -12.73 -7.55 8.06
C VAL A 47 -12.46 -6.07 8.27
N VAL A 48 -12.65 -5.27 7.22
CA VAL A 48 -12.44 -3.81 7.26
C VAL A 48 -13.48 -3.18 8.18
N PHE A 49 -14.76 -3.54 7.98
CA PHE A 49 -15.85 -3.12 8.85
C PHE A 49 -17.04 -4.07 8.76
N GLU A 50 -17.91 -3.97 9.76
CA GLU A 50 -19.23 -4.58 9.78
C GLU A 50 -20.24 -3.56 10.31
N GLU A 51 -21.20 -3.15 9.47
CA GLU A 51 -22.15 -2.11 9.82
C GLU A 51 -23.59 -2.46 9.40
N ALA A 52 -24.56 -2.05 10.23
CA ALA A 52 -25.98 -2.27 9.98
C ALA A 52 -26.61 -1.07 9.27
N PHE A 53 -27.05 -1.29 8.02
CA PHE A 53 -27.84 -0.33 7.24
C PHE A 53 -29.31 -0.76 7.25
N GLY A 54 -30.04 -0.33 8.28
CA GLY A 54 -31.44 -0.70 8.49
C GLY A 54 -31.57 -2.19 8.85
N PRO A 55 -32.30 -3.02 8.07
CA PRO A 55 -32.45 -4.44 8.36
C PRO A 55 -31.30 -5.32 7.82
N VAL A 56 -30.30 -4.73 7.15
CA VAL A 56 -29.19 -5.47 6.52
C VAL A 56 -27.88 -5.12 7.22
N THR A 57 -27.11 -6.13 7.61
CA THR A 57 -25.71 -5.98 8.03
C THR A 57 -24.81 -6.17 6.82
N ILE A 58 -23.93 -5.22 6.58
CA ILE A 58 -22.92 -5.24 5.53
C ILE A 58 -21.56 -5.49 6.17
N ARG A 59 -20.83 -6.44 5.61
CA ARG A 59 -19.45 -6.77 5.98
C ARG A 59 -18.54 -6.46 4.80
N ALA A 60 -17.48 -5.72 5.06
CA ALA A 60 -16.38 -5.52 4.13
C ALA A 60 -15.27 -6.49 4.51
N LEU A 61 -15.06 -7.50 3.67
CA LEU A 61 -13.98 -8.48 3.84
C LEU A 61 -12.84 -8.10 2.91
N GLU A 62 -11.61 -8.18 3.38
CA GLU A 62 -10.44 -7.81 2.58
C GLU A 62 -9.47 -8.98 2.38
N HIS A 63 -8.69 -8.87 1.31
CA HIS A 63 -7.45 -9.61 1.09
C HIS A 63 -6.40 -8.59 0.63
N THR A 64 -5.30 -8.49 1.37
CA THR A 64 -4.27 -7.47 1.21
C THR A 64 -2.90 -8.10 0.97
N LEU A 65 -2.13 -7.51 0.07
CA LEU A 65 -0.74 -7.84 -0.23
C LEU A 65 0.14 -6.61 0.07
N LEU A 66 1.21 -6.79 0.84
CA LEU A 66 2.22 -5.77 1.15
C LEU A 66 3.56 -6.14 0.54
N TYR A 67 4.15 -5.17 -0.15
CA TYR A 67 5.44 -5.27 -0.79
C TYR A 67 6.38 -4.17 -0.30
N GLU A 68 7.66 -4.49 -0.26
CA GLU A 68 8.72 -3.50 -0.05
C GLU A 68 9.73 -3.54 -1.20
N TYR A 69 10.39 -2.42 -1.43
CA TYR A 69 11.45 -2.32 -2.44
C TYR A 69 12.75 -2.92 -1.89
N VAL A 70 13.23 -3.99 -2.52
CA VAL A 70 14.26 -4.90 -2.00
C VAL A 70 15.55 -4.16 -1.71
N ASP A 71 16.09 -3.45 -2.70
CA ASP A 71 17.43 -2.85 -2.61
C ASP A 71 17.50 -1.84 -1.45
N LEU A 72 16.45 -1.03 -1.27
CA LEU A 72 16.43 -0.04 -0.20
C LEU A 72 16.18 -0.67 1.18
N ALA A 73 15.29 -1.65 1.26
CA ALA A 73 15.00 -2.35 2.51
C ALA A 73 16.23 -3.12 3.01
N GLU A 74 16.96 -3.77 2.11
CA GLU A 74 18.20 -4.48 2.44
C GLU A 74 19.31 -3.51 2.84
N ALA A 75 19.52 -2.43 2.10
CA ALA A 75 20.49 -1.39 2.46
C ALA A 75 20.24 -0.78 3.85
N LEU A 76 18.99 -0.49 4.19
CA LEU A 76 18.63 0.04 5.50
C LEU A 76 18.81 -0.98 6.63
N ALA A 77 18.47 -2.24 6.38
CA ALA A 77 18.66 -3.31 7.35
C ALA A 77 20.15 -3.62 7.57
N GLU A 78 20.96 -3.65 6.52
CA GLU A 78 22.38 -3.97 6.59
C GLU A 78 23.21 -2.82 7.16
N THR A 79 22.95 -1.58 6.75
CA THR A 79 23.70 -0.40 7.22
C THR A 79 23.23 0.10 8.59
N PHE A 80 21.92 0.04 8.89
CA PHE A 80 21.33 0.72 10.07
C PHE A 80 20.52 -0.20 11.01
N ASP A 81 20.45 -1.51 10.77
CA ASP A 81 19.61 -2.45 11.53
C ASP A 81 18.13 -1.99 11.58
N ALA A 82 17.69 -1.28 10.53
CA ALA A 82 16.35 -0.72 10.47
C ALA A 82 15.30 -1.83 10.34
N SER A 83 14.17 -1.63 11.02
CA SER A 83 12.99 -2.48 10.86
C SER A 83 11.98 -1.79 9.94
N GLY A 84 11.71 -2.39 8.78
CA GLY A 84 10.78 -1.86 7.78
C GLY A 84 11.48 -1.08 6.66
N SER A 85 10.68 -0.42 5.84
CA SER A 85 11.17 0.31 4.65
C SER A 85 10.34 1.59 4.43
N PRO A 86 10.97 2.72 4.07
CA PRO A 86 10.25 3.91 3.65
C PRO A 86 9.69 3.80 2.22
N VAL A 87 10.02 2.71 1.49
CA VAL A 87 9.46 2.42 0.16
C VAL A 87 8.65 1.13 0.21
N VAL A 88 7.33 1.29 0.21
CA VAL A 88 6.36 0.20 0.27
C VAL A 88 5.26 0.38 -0.77
N PHE A 89 4.64 -0.73 -1.15
CA PHE A 89 3.46 -0.78 -2.00
C PHE A 89 2.47 -1.80 -1.43
N PHE A 90 1.19 -1.50 -1.47
CA PHE A 90 0.15 -2.44 -1.07
C PHE A 90 -1.02 -2.42 -2.05
N ALA A 91 -1.65 -3.58 -2.15
CA ALA A 91 -2.86 -3.79 -2.92
C ALA A 91 -3.86 -4.56 -2.06
N SER A 92 -5.11 -4.13 -2.02
CA SER A 92 -6.19 -4.81 -1.32
C SER A 92 -7.43 -4.93 -2.19
N ARG A 93 -8.07 -6.10 -2.14
CA ARG A 93 -9.42 -6.31 -2.67
C ARG A 93 -10.39 -6.45 -1.52
N ILE A 94 -11.47 -5.67 -1.58
CA ILE A 94 -12.53 -5.65 -0.57
C ILE A 94 -13.85 -6.10 -1.20
N ASP A 95 -14.39 -7.21 -0.70
CA ASP A 95 -15.69 -7.78 -1.08
C ASP A 95 -16.75 -7.39 -0.04
N LEU A 96 -17.86 -6.81 -0.52
CA LEU A 96 -18.95 -6.36 0.32
C LEU A 96 -20.07 -7.40 0.35
N ARG A 97 -20.45 -7.80 1.56
CA ARG A 97 -21.43 -8.87 1.77
C ARG A 97 -22.57 -8.42 2.68
N PRO A 98 -23.82 -8.41 2.20
CA PRO A 98 -24.24 -8.75 0.83
C PRO A 98 -23.78 -7.70 -0.19
N ALA A 99 -23.72 -8.07 -1.47
CA ALA A 99 -23.25 -7.24 -2.58
C ALA A 99 -24.23 -6.09 -2.94
N ILE A 100 -24.44 -5.17 -1.98
CA ILE A 100 -25.31 -4.00 -2.11
C ILE A 100 -24.80 -3.01 -3.17
N ASP A 101 -23.51 -3.04 -3.42
CA ASP A 101 -22.76 -2.26 -4.40
C ASP A 101 -23.15 -2.61 -5.85
N ARG A 102 -23.74 -3.80 -6.05
CA ARG A 102 -24.22 -4.31 -7.34
C ARG A 102 -25.72 -4.12 -7.56
N LEU A 103 -26.39 -3.37 -6.69
CA LEU A 103 -27.82 -3.12 -6.85
C LEU A 103 -28.13 -2.40 -8.18
N PRO A 104 -29.25 -2.76 -8.86
CA PRO A 104 -29.61 -2.16 -10.14
C PRO A 104 -29.65 -0.63 -10.08
N GLY A 105 -29.03 0.03 -11.07
CA GLY A 105 -28.96 1.49 -11.15
C GLY A 105 -27.90 2.12 -10.23
N GLY A 106 -27.02 1.34 -9.59
CA GLY A 106 -25.97 1.86 -8.72
C GLY A 106 -26.51 2.48 -7.43
N ILE A 107 -27.75 2.17 -7.07
CA ILE A 107 -28.45 2.77 -5.93
C ILE A 107 -27.70 2.40 -4.66
N GLY A 108 -27.11 3.40 -4.02
CA GLY A 108 -26.37 3.23 -2.76
C GLY A 108 -24.87 3.03 -2.90
N ARG A 109 -24.33 2.88 -4.12
CA ARG A 109 -22.88 2.75 -4.32
C ARG A 109 -22.12 4.01 -3.94
N ASP A 110 -22.60 5.18 -4.32
CA ASP A 110 -21.95 6.45 -3.94
C ASP A 110 -21.92 6.61 -2.42
N ARG A 111 -23.06 6.36 -1.76
CA ARG A 111 -23.17 6.39 -0.29
C ARG A 111 -22.27 5.35 0.39
N LEU A 112 -22.16 4.17 -0.19
CA LEU A 112 -21.26 3.14 0.30
C LEU A 112 -19.80 3.58 0.17
N MET A 113 -19.40 4.15 -0.97
CA MET A 113 -18.04 4.66 -1.16
C MET A 113 -17.71 5.82 -0.21
N GLU A 114 -18.71 6.61 0.20
CA GLU A 114 -18.57 7.63 1.25
C GLU A 114 -18.19 7.02 2.61
N GLU A 115 -18.68 5.82 2.94
CA GLU A 115 -18.35 5.11 4.19
C GLU A 115 -17.06 4.28 4.08
N VAL A 116 -16.82 3.67 2.91
CA VAL A 116 -15.63 2.85 2.66
C VAL A 116 -14.36 3.70 2.62
N ARG A 117 -14.42 4.92 2.08
CA ARG A 117 -13.23 5.78 1.94
C ARG A 117 -12.56 6.08 3.29
N PRO A 118 -13.26 6.60 4.32
CA PRO A 118 -12.63 6.82 5.63
C PRO A 118 -12.03 5.54 6.24
N ALA A 119 -12.69 4.39 6.06
CA ALA A 119 -12.20 3.11 6.56
C ALA A 119 -10.93 2.67 5.82
N ALA A 120 -10.90 2.82 4.49
CA ALA A 120 -9.73 2.52 3.66
C ALA A 120 -8.55 3.47 3.97
N GLU A 121 -8.80 4.76 4.18
CA GLU A 121 -7.77 5.71 4.62
C GLU A 121 -7.23 5.40 6.02
N ALA A 122 -8.07 4.86 6.92
CA ALA A 122 -7.63 4.42 8.24
C ALA A 122 -6.75 3.17 8.14
N ALA A 123 -7.20 2.15 7.40
CA ALA A 123 -6.46 0.92 7.16
C ALA A 123 -5.10 1.21 6.48
N PHE A 124 -5.07 2.13 5.51
CA PHE A 124 -3.81 2.54 4.89
C PHE A 124 -2.83 3.18 5.88
N ARG A 125 -3.32 4.08 6.75
CA ARG A 125 -2.47 4.67 7.79
C ARG A 125 -1.91 3.61 8.75
N ASP A 126 -2.70 2.60 9.07
CA ASP A 126 -2.24 1.50 9.92
C ASP A 126 -1.18 0.66 9.20
N GLN A 127 -1.36 0.37 7.91
CA GLN A 127 -0.36 -0.33 7.09
C GLN A 127 0.98 0.42 7.01
N LEU A 128 0.94 1.74 6.86
CA LEU A 128 2.15 2.58 6.88
C LEU A 128 2.86 2.50 8.23
N ARG A 129 2.12 2.49 9.34
CA ARG A 129 2.70 2.35 10.69
C ARG A 129 3.32 0.99 10.91
N GLU A 130 2.69 -0.07 10.42
CA GLU A 130 3.25 -1.42 10.47
C GLU A 130 4.53 -1.54 9.64
N SER A 131 4.67 -0.71 8.60
CA SER A 131 5.89 -0.62 7.78
C SER A 131 6.99 0.27 8.40
N GLY A 132 6.75 0.82 9.60
CA GLY A 132 7.71 1.66 10.32
C GLY A 132 7.52 3.17 10.13
N LEU A 133 6.46 3.62 9.45
CA LEU A 133 6.20 5.04 9.25
C LEU A 133 5.38 5.66 10.39
N GLU A 134 5.74 6.88 10.77
CA GLU A 134 5.12 7.68 11.82
C GLU A 134 4.53 8.99 11.25
N ASP A 135 3.79 9.72 12.09
CA ASP A 135 3.24 11.05 11.77
C ASP A 135 2.50 11.12 10.41
N VAL A 136 1.61 10.15 10.16
CA VAL A 136 0.90 10.03 8.86
C VAL A 136 -0.29 11.00 8.78
N ASP A 137 -0.13 12.07 7.99
CA ASP A 137 -1.09 13.15 7.80
C ASP A 137 -1.60 13.23 6.35
N VAL A 138 -2.87 13.58 6.14
CA VAL A 138 -3.42 13.80 4.78
C VAL A 138 -3.11 15.21 4.33
N GLU A 139 -2.49 15.33 3.17
CA GLU A 139 -2.12 16.60 2.54
C GLU A 139 -3.14 17.01 1.47
N GLU A 140 -3.55 16.06 0.63
CA GLU A 140 -4.40 16.33 -0.52
C GLU A 140 -5.34 15.16 -0.80
N THR A 141 -6.51 15.46 -1.36
CA THR A 141 -7.46 14.45 -1.85
C THR A 141 -7.90 14.82 -3.25
N GLY A 142 -8.18 13.81 -4.07
CA GLY A 142 -8.52 14.01 -5.47
C GLY A 142 -9.23 12.82 -6.08
N THR A 143 -9.20 12.79 -7.41
CA THR A 143 -9.70 11.69 -8.22
C THR A 143 -8.85 11.50 -9.47
N GLU A 144 -8.70 10.25 -9.92
CA GLU A 144 -7.93 9.88 -11.10
C GLU A 144 -8.61 8.73 -11.86
N THR A 145 -8.24 8.49 -13.12
CA THR A 145 -8.68 7.30 -13.87
C THR A 145 -7.60 6.23 -13.84
N VAL A 146 -7.92 5.04 -13.34
CA VAL A 146 -6.97 3.90 -13.31
C VAL A 146 -6.90 3.17 -14.66
N THR A 147 -5.93 2.28 -14.84
CA THR A 147 -5.68 1.54 -16.09
C THR A 147 -6.92 0.79 -16.60
N GLY A 148 -7.71 0.21 -15.69
CA GLY A 148 -8.99 -0.45 -16.01
C GLY A 148 -10.13 0.49 -16.46
N GLY A 149 -9.91 1.81 -16.49
CA GLY A 149 -10.89 2.81 -16.90
C GLY A 149 -11.88 3.24 -15.80
N HIS A 150 -11.67 2.79 -14.57
CA HIS A 150 -12.47 3.19 -13.41
C HIS A 150 -11.98 4.52 -12.83
N THR A 151 -12.88 5.26 -12.17
CA THR A 151 -12.50 6.47 -11.43
C THR A 151 -12.11 6.10 -10.01
N ALA A 152 -10.85 6.35 -9.66
CA ALA A 152 -10.35 6.25 -8.31
C ALA A 152 -10.49 7.56 -7.55
N SER A 153 -10.84 7.39 -6.28
CA SER A 153 -10.66 8.37 -5.22
C SER A 153 -9.20 8.34 -4.79
N THR A 154 -8.51 9.48 -4.83
CA THR A 154 -7.09 9.53 -4.44
C THR A 154 -6.88 10.36 -3.19
N ALA A 155 -5.83 10.02 -2.44
CA ALA A 155 -5.34 10.80 -1.33
C ALA A 155 -3.82 10.76 -1.28
N ARG A 156 -3.22 11.89 -0.90
CA ARG A 156 -1.78 12.05 -0.70
C ARG A 156 -1.52 12.35 0.76
N PHE A 157 -0.51 11.72 1.31
CA PHE A 157 -0.13 11.77 2.70
C PHE A 157 1.33 12.19 2.83
N SER A 158 1.65 12.86 3.93
CA SER A 158 3.00 13.00 4.44
C SER A 158 3.19 12.01 5.59
N ALA A 159 4.41 11.48 5.72
CA ALA A 159 4.79 10.58 6.79
C ALA A 159 6.29 10.73 7.09
N ARG A 160 6.75 10.09 8.16
CA ARG A 160 8.15 10.09 8.59
C ARG A 160 8.63 8.68 8.84
N PHE A 161 9.83 8.35 8.39
CA PHE A 161 10.49 7.09 8.71
C PHE A 161 11.70 7.39 9.61
N PRO A 162 11.70 6.95 10.88
CA PRO A 162 12.83 7.19 11.77
C PRO A 162 14.04 6.37 11.31
N VAL A 163 15.21 7.00 11.31
CA VAL A 163 16.50 6.34 11.06
C VAL A 163 17.44 6.62 12.22
N THR A 164 18.00 5.55 12.77
CA THR A 164 18.99 5.61 13.84
C THR A 164 20.18 4.76 13.41
N GLY A 165 21.39 5.19 13.75
CA GLY A 165 22.58 4.42 13.46
C GLY A 165 23.76 4.79 14.34
N GLU A 166 24.87 4.10 14.15
CA GLU A 166 26.14 4.40 14.81
C GLU A 166 27.22 4.64 13.75
N THR A 167 28.06 5.64 13.96
CA THR A 167 29.18 5.97 13.08
C THR A 167 30.51 5.83 13.81
N PRO A 168 31.50 5.12 13.23
CA PRO A 168 32.84 5.03 13.80
C PRO A 168 33.59 6.35 13.63
N LEU A 169 34.15 6.87 14.72
CA LEU A 169 34.96 8.08 14.73
C LEU A 169 36.46 7.77 14.47
N PRO A 170 37.25 8.74 13.97
CA PRO A 170 38.68 8.54 13.72
C PRO A 170 39.51 8.18 14.96
N ASP A 171 39.00 8.44 16.16
CA ASP A 171 39.64 8.08 17.43
C ASP A 171 39.33 6.63 17.88
N GLY A 172 38.55 5.89 17.10
CA GLY A 172 38.15 4.51 17.35
C GLY A 172 36.95 4.35 18.28
N SER A 173 36.29 5.46 18.67
CA SER A 173 34.99 5.41 19.34
C SER A 173 33.83 5.38 18.32
N THR A 174 32.61 5.14 18.79
CA THR A 174 31.38 5.25 17.98
C THR A 174 30.50 6.36 18.53
N GLU A 175 29.81 7.06 17.64
CA GLU A 175 28.80 8.06 17.98
C GLU A 175 27.46 7.68 17.34
N GLY A 176 26.38 7.75 18.11
CA GLY A 176 25.04 7.49 17.58
C GLY A 176 24.49 8.73 16.87
N PHE A 177 23.67 8.51 15.85
CA PHE A 177 22.85 9.56 15.24
C PHE A 177 21.39 9.12 15.15
N ASP A 178 20.50 10.10 15.14
CA ASP A 178 19.06 9.92 15.00
C ASP A 178 18.53 11.00 14.05
N ASP A 179 17.82 10.61 13.01
CA ASP A 179 17.14 11.53 12.09
C ASP A 179 15.84 10.92 11.54
N VAL A 180 15.15 11.65 10.68
CA VAL A 180 13.90 11.24 10.07
C VAL A 180 13.92 11.45 8.56
N ILE A 181 13.59 10.39 7.83
CA ILE A 181 13.37 10.46 6.39
C ILE A 181 11.94 10.93 6.17
N THR A 182 11.76 12.02 5.43
CA THR A 182 10.42 12.48 5.03
C THR A 182 9.91 11.64 3.89
N VAL A 183 8.67 11.17 4.00
CA VAL A 183 8.04 10.24 3.06
C VAL A 183 6.74 10.84 2.53
N GLU A 184 6.54 10.74 1.22
CA GLU A 184 5.23 10.96 0.60
C GLU A 184 4.55 9.60 0.39
N ALA A 185 3.27 9.51 0.71
CA ALA A 185 2.48 8.32 0.47
C ALA A 185 1.23 8.64 -0.36
N ARG A 186 0.81 7.69 -1.20
CA ARG A 186 -0.34 7.84 -2.10
C ARG A 186 -1.30 6.68 -1.96
N LEU A 187 -2.58 7.00 -2.11
CA LEU A 187 -3.69 6.07 -2.04
C LEU A 187 -4.60 6.27 -3.25
N ALA A 188 -5.06 5.17 -3.82
CA ALA A 188 -6.11 5.10 -4.82
C ALA A 188 -7.15 4.06 -4.40
N LEU A 189 -8.42 4.46 -4.41
CA LEU A 189 -9.57 3.63 -4.04
C LEU A 189 -10.63 3.71 -5.15
N TRP A 190 -11.00 2.58 -5.74
CA TRP A 190 -12.04 2.53 -6.77
C TRP A 190 -12.90 1.27 -6.63
N HIS A 191 -13.93 1.20 -7.47
CA HIS A 191 -14.81 0.07 -7.57
C HIS A 191 -14.78 -0.44 -9.01
N ASP A 192 -14.37 -1.69 -9.23
CA ASP A 192 -14.21 -2.27 -10.59
C ASP A 192 -15.54 -2.72 -11.22
N GLY A 193 -16.59 -2.74 -10.40
CA GLY A 193 -17.95 -3.14 -10.78
C GLY A 193 -18.41 -4.39 -10.04
N MET A 194 -17.47 -5.09 -9.40
CA MET A 194 -17.73 -6.22 -8.52
C MET A 194 -17.24 -5.95 -7.10
N ASP A 195 -16.01 -5.50 -6.93
CA ASP A 195 -15.36 -5.38 -5.64
C ASP A 195 -14.74 -3.97 -5.52
N VAL A 196 -14.43 -3.57 -4.29
CA VAL A 196 -13.67 -2.36 -4.04
C VAL A 196 -12.20 -2.71 -4.07
N LEU A 197 -11.41 -1.91 -4.77
CA LEU A 197 -9.97 -2.05 -4.87
C LEU A 197 -9.29 -0.86 -4.21
N LEU A 198 -8.29 -1.16 -3.40
CA LEU A 198 -7.42 -0.20 -2.73
C LEU A 198 -6.00 -0.47 -3.19
N SER A 199 -5.29 0.57 -3.60
CA SER A 199 -3.87 0.51 -3.88
C SER A 199 -3.19 1.71 -3.27
N GLY A 200 -1.97 1.54 -2.78
CA GLY A 200 -1.16 2.67 -2.38
C GLY A 200 0.30 2.31 -2.25
N GLY A 201 1.09 3.32 -1.96
CA GLY A 201 2.50 3.14 -1.66
C GLY A 201 3.09 4.38 -1.02
N ALA A 202 4.32 4.26 -0.58
CA ALA A 202 5.08 5.32 0.06
C ALA A 202 6.50 5.36 -0.51
N TYR A 203 7.10 6.55 -0.52
CA TYR A 203 8.48 6.75 -0.96
C TYR A 203 9.12 8.00 -0.34
N PRO A 204 10.44 8.00 -0.10
CA PRO A 204 11.18 9.17 0.38
C PRO A 204 11.00 10.39 -0.52
N THR A 205 11.01 11.60 0.04
CA THR A 205 10.97 12.86 -0.73
C THR A 205 12.35 13.43 -1.07
N GLU A 206 13.40 12.80 -0.57
CA GLU A 206 14.80 13.11 -0.81
C GLU A 206 15.63 11.81 -0.70
N PRO A 207 16.83 11.75 -1.31
CA PRO A 207 17.72 10.59 -1.16
C PRO A 207 17.99 10.29 0.32
N VAL A 208 18.00 9.01 0.69
CA VAL A 208 18.24 8.59 2.07
C VAL A 208 19.66 8.93 2.51
N SER A 209 20.63 8.81 1.60
CA SER A 209 22.01 9.24 1.78
C SER A 209 22.14 10.71 2.20
N ASP A 210 21.28 11.59 1.69
CA ASP A 210 21.33 13.02 1.98
C ASP A 210 20.80 13.32 3.39
N VAL A 211 19.82 12.56 3.86
CA VAL A 211 19.34 12.61 5.26
C VAL A 211 20.46 12.17 6.19
N ILE A 212 21.07 11.01 5.93
CA ILE A 212 22.16 10.46 6.74
C ILE A 212 23.35 11.42 6.79
N SER A 213 23.77 11.95 5.64
CA SER A 213 24.90 12.89 5.56
C SER A 213 24.70 14.14 6.42
N ARG A 214 23.44 14.60 6.59
CA ARG A 214 23.10 15.74 7.45
C ARG A 214 22.98 15.37 8.93
N ALA A 215 22.62 14.12 9.22
CA ALA A 215 22.52 13.59 10.58
C ALA A 215 23.89 13.34 11.22
N LEU A 216 24.90 13.05 10.39
CA LEU A 216 26.23 12.70 10.84
C LEU A 216 26.96 13.89 11.52
N PRO A 217 27.72 13.64 12.60
CA PRO A 217 28.54 14.67 13.24
C PRO A 217 29.55 15.31 12.26
N ASP A 218 29.88 16.59 12.46
CA ASP A 218 30.88 17.32 11.64
C ASP A 218 32.24 16.61 11.53
N ALA A 219 32.58 15.74 12.49
CA ALA A 219 33.81 14.96 12.50
C ALA A 219 33.85 13.81 11.47
N VAL A 220 32.68 13.40 10.97
CA VAL A 220 32.48 12.31 10.00
C VAL A 220 31.68 12.76 8.77
N ALA A 221 31.26 14.02 8.70
CA ALA A 221 30.59 14.61 7.53
C ALA A 221 31.54 14.89 6.33
N ASP A 222 32.74 14.32 6.33
CA ASP A 222 33.60 14.30 5.14
C ASP A 222 33.04 13.28 4.14
N GLU A 223 32.87 13.67 2.87
CA GLU A 223 32.23 12.82 1.85
C GLU A 223 32.88 11.43 1.73
N SER A 224 34.18 11.31 1.99
CA SER A 224 34.86 10.00 1.94
C SER A 224 34.49 9.07 3.10
N LEU A 225 34.18 9.62 4.27
CA LEU A 225 33.74 8.85 5.43
C LEU A 225 32.28 8.44 5.32
N VAL A 226 31.46 9.26 4.66
CA VAL A 226 30.09 8.89 4.31
C VAL A 226 30.08 7.74 3.32
N ASP A 227 30.89 7.80 2.27
CA ASP A 227 31.02 6.71 1.28
C ASP A 227 31.50 5.41 1.95
N ASP A 228 32.48 5.49 2.86
CA ASP A 228 32.94 4.34 3.65
C ASP A 228 31.86 3.78 4.60
N LEU A 229 30.99 4.64 5.15
CA LEU A 229 29.88 4.23 6.03
C LEU A 229 28.78 3.52 5.25
N LEU A 230 28.37 4.10 4.12
CA LEU A 230 27.31 3.55 3.27
C LEU A 230 27.82 2.30 2.51
N GLY A 231 29.12 2.23 2.23
CA GLY A 231 29.76 1.05 1.65
C GLY A 231 29.09 0.59 0.35
N ASP A 232 28.80 -0.72 0.29
CA ASP A 232 28.16 -1.33 -0.88
C ASP A 232 26.69 -0.88 -1.07
N ASP A 233 26.06 -0.29 -0.03
CA ASP A 233 24.67 0.15 -0.03
C ASP A 233 24.47 1.59 -0.52
N ALA A 234 25.57 2.32 -0.79
CA ALA A 234 25.54 3.72 -1.18
C ALA A 234 24.67 3.98 -2.42
N GLU A 235 24.66 3.06 -3.40
CA GLU A 235 23.83 3.18 -4.60
C GLU A 235 22.34 3.15 -4.29
N ALA A 236 21.89 2.19 -3.47
CA ALA A 236 20.49 2.06 -3.08
C ALA A 236 20.03 3.27 -2.24
N LEU A 237 20.83 3.69 -1.28
CA LEU A 237 20.52 4.81 -0.38
C LEU A 237 20.55 6.18 -1.08
N SER A 238 21.31 6.30 -2.17
CA SER A 238 21.38 7.51 -3.00
C SER A 238 20.38 7.51 -4.16
N THR A 239 19.47 6.53 -4.23
CA THR A 239 18.47 6.48 -5.30
C THR A 239 17.59 7.72 -5.26
N GLU A 240 17.45 8.38 -6.42
CA GLU A 240 16.62 9.56 -6.55
C GLU A 240 15.14 9.24 -6.24
N PRO A 241 14.47 10.05 -5.40
CA PRO A 241 13.04 9.90 -5.04
C PRO A 241 12.11 9.66 -6.21
N GLU A 242 12.37 10.31 -7.35
CA GLU A 242 11.55 10.22 -8.55
C GLU A 242 11.51 8.80 -9.12
N THR A 243 12.56 8.00 -8.90
CA THR A 243 12.61 6.59 -9.31
C THR A 243 11.56 5.78 -8.54
N PHE A 244 11.50 5.98 -7.22
CA PHE A 244 10.51 5.32 -6.37
C PHE A 244 9.10 5.85 -6.65
N ALA A 245 8.97 7.16 -6.84
CA ALA A 245 7.69 7.78 -7.19
C ALA A 245 7.13 7.19 -8.50
N GLU A 246 7.95 7.10 -9.56
CA GLU A 246 7.53 6.51 -10.83
C GLU A 246 7.11 5.04 -10.67
N ALA A 247 7.87 4.26 -9.90
CA ALA A 247 7.55 2.86 -9.64
C ALA A 247 6.20 2.73 -8.89
N VAL A 248 6.04 3.45 -7.79
CA VAL A 248 4.81 3.43 -6.99
C VAL A 248 3.61 3.93 -7.79
N GLU A 249 3.74 5.03 -8.53
CA GLU A 249 2.65 5.60 -9.34
C GLU A 249 2.21 4.65 -10.46
N ALA A 250 3.14 3.93 -11.08
CA ALA A 250 2.80 2.90 -12.06
C ALA A 250 1.98 1.75 -11.44
N LEU A 251 2.37 1.29 -10.24
CA LEU A 251 1.67 0.22 -9.53
C LEU A 251 0.28 0.68 -9.01
N LEU A 252 0.18 1.95 -8.58
CA LEU A 252 -1.01 2.54 -7.94
C LEU A 252 -2.30 2.38 -8.77
N VAL A 253 -2.16 2.42 -10.10
CA VAL A 253 -3.27 2.38 -11.06
C VAL A 253 -3.41 1.01 -11.74
N ALA A 254 -2.64 0.02 -11.32
CA ALA A 254 -2.47 -1.26 -11.99
C ALA A 254 -2.97 -2.46 -11.18
N VAL A 255 -3.97 -2.28 -10.32
CA VAL A 255 -4.58 -3.39 -9.56
C VAL A 255 -5.93 -3.80 -10.18
N GLU A 256 -6.22 -5.11 -10.16
CA GLU A 256 -7.51 -5.70 -10.54
C GLU A 256 -8.01 -6.69 -9.50
#